data_AF-A0A524JUQ5-F1
#
_entry.id   AF-A0A524JUQ5-F1
#
_cell.length_a   1.000
_cell.length_b   1.000
_cell.length_c   1.000
_cell.angle_alpha   90.00
_cell.angle_beta   90.00
_cell.angle_gamma   90.00
#
_symmetry.space_group_name_H-M   'P 1'
#
loop_
_entity.id
_entity.type
_entity.pdbx_description
1 polymer ?
#
loop_
_entity_poly.entity_id
_entity_poly.type
_entity_poly.pdbx_seq_one_letter_code
_entity_poly.pdbx_strand_id
1 'polypeptide(L)'
;MDNLGNELLKILKTEIGQGNSNTTKLTEKILESNPDLDYNRTKVEIVEALKELNNGGHIQIMTINWELGEEFLYIDSGTKDKIELV
;
A
#
# COMPACT_ATOMS: atom_id res chain seq x y z
N MET A 1 -6.13 10.85 7.94
CA MET A 1 -5.21 10.02 8.75
C MET A 1 -3.80 10.54 8.52
N ASP A 2 -3.20 11.21 9.49
CA ASP A 2 -1.92 11.92 9.29
C ASP A 2 -0.70 11.00 9.11
N ASN A 3 -0.90 9.72 8.83
CA ASN A 3 0.21 8.77 8.69
C ASN A 3 -0.06 7.55 7.78
N LEU A 4 -1.12 7.59 6.96
CA LEU A 4 -1.54 6.43 6.15
C LEU A 4 -0.43 5.91 5.23
N GLY A 5 0.34 6.80 4.60
CA GLY A 5 1.47 6.42 3.75
C GLY A 5 2.55 5.62 4.50
N ASN A 6 2.87 6.00 5.73
CA ASN A 6 3.85 5.26 6.54
C ASN A 6 3.30 3.93 7.05
N GLU A 7 2.01 3.84 7.36
CA GLU A 7 1.37 2.57 7.69
C GLU A 7 1.39 1.61 6.50
N LEU A 8 1.09 2.10 5.30
CA LEU A 8 1.19 1.32 4.06
C LEU A 8 2.63 0.84 3.83
N LEU A 9 3.63 1.71 3.95
CA LEU A 9 5.04 1.29 3.83
C LEU A 9 5.43 0.23 4.86
N LYS A 10 4.96 0.34 6.11
CA LYS A 10 5.20 -0.70 7.13
C LYS A 10 4.59 -2.03 6.72
N ILE A 11 3.35 -2.04 6.21
CA ILE A 11 2.67 -3.25 5.73
C ILE A 11 3.44 -3.85 4.55
N LEU A 12 3.84 -3.03 3.57
CA LEU A 12 4.55 -3.45 2.37
C LEU A 12 5.95 -4.01 2.61
N LYS A 13 6.57 -3.70 3.76
CA LYS A 13 7.86 -4.27 4.19
C LYS A 13 7.74 -5.64 4.87
N THR A 14 6.52 -6.14 5.07
CA THR A 14 6.30 -7.50 5.59
C THR A 14 6.20 -8.52 4.46
N GLU A 15 6.46 -9.80 4.75
CA GLU A 15 6.26 -10.91 3.81
C GLU A 15 4.82 -10.99 3.26
N ILE A 16 3.84 -10.47 4.01
CA ILE A 16 2.43 -10.43 3.62
C ILE A 16 2.14 -9.28 2.64
N GLY A 17 2.89 -8.19 2.74
CA GLY A 17 2.70 -6.99 1.93
C GLY A 17 3.46 -7.03 0.60
N GLN A 18 4.75 -7.38 0.63
CA GLN A 18 5.63 -7.30 -0.54
C GLN A 18 5.21 -8.27 -1.63
N GLY A 19 4.75 -7.77 -2.77
CA GLY A 19 4.43 -8.61 -3.93
C GLY A 19 3.23 -9.56 -3.74
N ASN A 20 2.44 -9.39 -2.67
CA ASN A 20 1.25 -10.22 -2.39
C ASN A 20 0.04 -9.38 -1.91
N SER A 21 0.15 -8.06 -1.97
CA SER A 21 -0.89 -7.12 -1.57
C SER A 21 -1.63 -6.55 -2.77
N ASN A 22 -2.95 -6.39 -2.65
CA ASN A 22 -3.77 -5.56 -3.53
C ASN A 22 -4.54 -4.54 -2.68
N THR A 23 -5.25 -3.60 -3.30
CA THR A 23 -5.95 -2.52 -2.56
C THR A 23 -6.98 -3.05 -1.57
N THR A 24 -7.65 -4.16 -1.87
CA THR A 24 -8.60 -4.82 -0.95
C THR A 24 -7.87 -5.34 0.29
N LYS A 25 -6.81 -6.14 0.12
CA LYS A 25 -6.01 -6.69 1.24
C LYS A 25 -5.40 -5.59 2.10
N LEU A 26 -4.91 -4.51 1.48
CA LEU A 26 -4.37 -3.34 2.20
C LEU A 26 -5.47 -2.63 2.99
N THR A 27 -6.67 -2.49 2.43
CA THR A 27 -7.82 -1.90 3.13
C THR A 27 -8.20 -2.73 4.34
N GLU A 28 -8.36 -4.04 4.18
CA GLU A 28 -8.65 -4.96 5.28
C GLU A 28 -7.61 -4.85 6.40
N LYS A 29 -6.32 -4.82 6.05
CA LYS A 29 -5.23 -4.72 7.03
C LYS A 29 -5.24 -3.41 7.83
N ILE A 30 -5.58 -2.29 7.18
CA ILE A 30 -5.71 -0.99 7.86
C ILE A 30 -6.92 -1.00 8.81
N LEU A 31 -8.04 -1.60 8.38
CA LEU A 31 -9.24 -1.72 9.19
C LEU A 31 -9.07 -2.64 10.40
N GLU A 32 -8.23 -3.67 10.34
CA GLU A 32 -7.88 -4.51 11.51
C GLU A 32 -7.35 -3.68 12.67
N SER A 33 -6.59 -2.62 12.38
CA SER A 33 -6.02 -1.71 13.38
C SER A 33 -6.92 -0.51 13.68
N ASN A 34 -7.91 -0.25 12.83
CA ASN A 34 -8.79 0.92 12.87
C ASN A 34 -10.23 0.52 12.46
N PRO A 35 -10.96 -0.23 13.30
CA PRO A 35 -12.22 -0.87 12.91
C PRO A 35 -13.38 0.12 12.69
N ASP A 36 -13.27 1.36 13.21
CA ASP A 36 -14.30 2.39 13.08
C ASP A 36 -14.31 3.11 11.73
N LEU A 37 -13.32 2.82 10.87
CA LEU A 37 -13.21 3.46 9.57
C LEU A 37 -14.17 2.84 8.55
N ASP A 38 -14.73 3.67 7.68
CA ASP A 38 -15.54 3.21 6.57
C ASP A 38 -14.66 2.53 5.50
N TYR A 39 -15.06 1.32 5.09
CA TYR A 39 -14.29 0.53 4.13
C TYR A 39 -14.10 1.23 2.79
N ASN A 40 -15.17 1.79 2.21
CA ASN A 40 -15.12 2.37 0.86
C ASN A 40 -14.28 3.65 0.85
N ARG A 41 -14.48 4.52 1.83
CA ARG A 41 -13.68 5.72 2.02
C ARG A 41 -12.21 5.38 2.24
N THR A 42 -11.91 4.43 3.12
CA THR A 42 -10.54 4.00 3.42
C THR A 42 -9.85 3.46 2.18
N LYS A 43 -10.55 2.68 1.35
CA LYS A 43 -10.01 2.17 0.09
C LYS A 43 -9.62 3.28 -0.89
N VAL A 44 -10.42 4.34 -0.99
CA VAL A 44 -10.09 5.52 -1.83
C VAL A 44 -8.85 6.22 -1.29
N GLU A 45 -8.79 6.49 0.01
CA GLU A 45 -7.63 7.13 0.65
C GLU A 45 -6.35 6.30 0.48
N ILE A 46 -6.44 4.97 0.55
CA ILE A 46 -5.31 4.05 0.28
C ILE A 46 -4.84 4.17 -1.17
N VAL A 47 -5.75 4.19 -2.15
CA VAL A 47 -5.38 4.32 -3.57
C VAL A 47 -4.65 5.64 -3.82
N GLU A 48 -5.10 6.73 -3.20
CA GLU A 48 -4.44 8.03 -3.30
C GLU A 48 -3.05 8.00 -2.67
N ALA A 49 -2.92 7.45 -1.45
CA ALA A 49 -1.63 7.31 -0.79
C ALA A 49 -0.64 6.42 -1.56
N LEU A 50 -1.10 5.31 -2.16
CA LEU A 50 -0.26 4.45 -3.00
C LEU A 50 0.23 5.18 -4.26
N LYS A 51 -0.61 6.03 -4.87
CA LYS A 51 -0.19 6.86 -6.01
C LYS A 51 0.90 7.85 -5.59
N GLU A 52 0.74 8.50 -4.45
CA GLU A 52 1.74 9.43 -3.90
C GLU A 52 3.08 8.72 -3.61
N LEU A 53 3.03 7.55 -2.96
CA LEU A 53 4.21 6.74 -2.67
C LEU A 53 4.93 6.28 -3.95
N ASN A 54 4.17 5.89 -4.98
CA ASN A 54 4.74 5.50 -6.27
C ASN A 54 5.38 6.68 -6.98
N ASN A 55 4.70 7.84 -7.01
CA ASN A 55 5.24 9.07 -7.61
C ASN A 55 6.50 9.57 -6.87
N GLY A 56 6.57 9.36 -5.55
CA GLY A 56 7.75 9.64 -4.73
C GLY A 56 8.87 8.60 -4.84
N GLY A 57 8.66 7.51 -5.59
CA GLY A 57 9.65 6.45 -5.77
C GLY A 57 9.84 5.56 -4.53
N HIS A 58 8.91 5.60 -3.57
CA HIS A 58 8.96 4.75 -2.38
C HIS A 58 8.49 3.32 -2.66
N ILE A 59 7.57 3.15 -3.60
CA ILE A 59 7.04 1.84 -3.99
C ILE A 59 7.07 1.68 -5.51
N GLN A 60 7.14 0.43 -5.96
CA GLN A 60 6.89 0.02 -7.33
C GLN A 60 5.53 -0.67 -7.40
N ILE A 61 4.75 -0.34 -8.44
CA ILE A 61 3.50 -1.02 -8.76
C ILE A 61 3.80 -1.99 -9.90
N MET A 62 3.62 -3.28 -9.65
CA MET A 62 3.65 -4.32 -10.68
C MET A 62 2.23 -4.74 -11.00
N THR A 63 1.92 -4.89 -12.28
CA THR A 63 0.67 -5.50 -12.73
C THR A 63 0.98 -6.90 -13.26
N ILE A 64 0.32 -7.92 -12.72
CA ILE A 64 0.37 -9.27 -13.26
C ILE A 64 -0.95 -9.53 -14.00
N ASN A 65 -0.86 -9.82 -15.29
CA ASN A 65 -2.01 -10.19 -16.11
C ASN A 65 -2.14 -11.70 -16.16
N TRP A 66 -3.27 -12.21 -15.65
CA TRP A 66 -3.70 -13.59 -15.82
C TRP A 66 -4.89 -13.64 -16.78
N GLU A 67 -5.19 -14.80 -17.36
CA GLU A 67 -6.35 -14.99 -18.26
C GLU A 67 -7.71 -14.57 -17.63
N LEU A 68 -7.77 -14.45 -16.30
CA LEU A 68 -8.97 -14.08 -15.53
C LEU A 68 -8.96 -12.63 -14.99
N GLY A 69 -7.92 -11.83 -15.23
CA GLY A 69 -7.87 -10.42 -14.82
C GLY A 69 -6.46 -9.88 -14.53
N GLU A 70 -6.39 -8.58 -14.20
CA GLU A 70 -5.17 -7.89 -13.79
C GLU A 70 -5.09 -7.82 -12.25
N GLU A 71 -3.98 -8.26 -11.67
CA GLU A 71 -3.68 -8.06 -10.24
C GLU A 71 -2.58 -7.00 -10.06
N PHE A 72 -2.85 -6.02 -9.21
CA PHE A 72 -1.86 -5.02 -8.79
C PHE A 72 -1.14 -5.52 -7.55
N LEU A 73 0.18 -5.57 -7.64
CA LEU A 73 1.09 -5.91 -6.56
C LEU A 73 1.99 -4.72 -6.23
N TYR A 74 2.17 -4.47 -4.95
CA TYR A 74 2.97 -3.35 -4.45
C TYR A 74 4.26 -3.89 -3.85
N ILE A 75 5.38 -3.28 -4.22
CA ILE A 75 6.70 -3.61 -3.70
C ILE A 75 7.31 -2.35 -3.11
N ASP A 76 7.75 -2.43 -1.85
CA ASP A 76 8.63 -1.42 -1.28
C ASP A 76 9.93 -1.37 -2.09
N SER A 77 10.30 -0.18 -2.59
CA SER A 77 11.45 -0.02 -3.48
C SER A 77 12.79 -0.22 -2.76
N GLY A 78 12.79 -0.53 -1.47
CA GLY A 78 13.99 -0.88 -0.73
C GLY A 78 15.00 0.25 -0.71
N THR A 79 14.58 1.50 -0.50
CA THR A 79 15.49 2.59 -0.14
C THR A 79 16.09 2.31 1.24
N LYS A 80 17.09 1.41 1.27
CA LYS A 80 18.21 1.54 2.20
C LYS A 80 18.69 2.99 2.05
N ASP A 81 18.62 3.74 3.14
CA ASP A 81 19.26 5.05 3.31
C ASP A 81 18.52 6.33 2.89
N LYS A 82 17.22 6.33 2.61
CA LYS A 82 16.46 7.61 2.52
C LYS A 82 15.05 7.54 3.11
N ILE A 83 14.96 7.63 4.44
CA ILE A 83 13.81 8.27 5.10
C ILE A 83 14.37 9.10 6.27
N GLU A 84 14.61 10.40 6.05
CA GLU A 84 14.45 11.38 7.12
C GLU A 84 13.05 11.97 6.96
N LEU A 85 12.16 11.60 7.88
CA LEU A 85 10.87 12.27 8.08
C LEU A 85 11.16 13.53 8.90
N VAL A 86 10.94 14.71 8.30
CA VAL A 86 10.89 16.00 9.01
C VAL A 86 9.47 16.25 9.49
#